data_AF-A0A822AGN2-F1
#
_entry.id   AF-A0A822AGN2-F1
#
_cell.length_a   1.000
_cell.length_b   1.000
_cell.length_c   1.000
_cell.angle_alpha   90.00
_cell.angle_beta   90.00
_cell.angle_gamma   90.00
#
_symmetry.space_group_name_H-M   'P 1'
#
loop_
_entity.id
_entity.type
_entity.pdbx_description
1 polymer ?
#
loop_
_entity_poly.entity_id
_entity_poly.type
_entity_poly.pdbx_seq_one_letter_code
_entity_poly.pdbx_strand_id
1 'polypeptide(L)'
;MLFQRILLTKYNPSTYFKFIRLVATSSVQIELKDGLANITVPLPSRGESCVFQLKPFNTTVGDFIDILQKEDRGIDRASIYLSDGSRLSRNSPFDLIFEEPFTLRINEISYNVQPPTLFTANKSARDMLSDVSNSVTKLYHDLHLNQYIMYREHELEKQLAFLRDSVQPLNEIHHQLANKAIRRLK
;
A
#
# COMPACT_ATOMS: atom_id res chain seq x y z
N MET A 1 -8.45 56.38 -41.14
CA MET A 1 -9.34 55.84 -40.08
C MET A 1 -9.75 54.44 -40.48
N LEU A 2 -9.91 53.51 -39.53
CA LEU A 2 -10.55 52.17 -39.64
C LEU A 2 -9.93 51.18 -40.67
N PHE A 3 -9.41 50.01 -40.25
CA PHE A 3 -10.13 48.72 -40.05
C PHE A 3 -10.81 48.22 -41.36
N GLN A 4 -10.48 47.07 -41.99
CA GLN A 4 -10.41 45.65 -41.56
C GLN A 4 -9.60 44.81 -42.62
N ARG A 5 -9.28 43.48 -42.60
CA ARG A 5 -9.43 42.30 -41.69
C ARG A 5 -8.54 41.10 -42.23
N ILE A 6 -7.88 40.31 -41.35
CA ILE A 6 -7.50 38.85 -41.53
C ILE A 6 -6.43 38.57 -42.65
N LEU A 7 -5.48 37.59 -42.68
CA LEU A 7 -5.32 36.21 -42.14
C LEU A 7 -3.96 35.93 -41.44
N LEU A 8 -4.07 34.94 -40.54
CA LEU A 8 -3.06 34.10 -39.85
C LEU A 8 -1.79 33.72 -40.65
N THR A 9 -0.63 33.62 -39.96
CA THR A 9 -0.06 32.35 -39.43
C THR A 9 1.37 32.53 -38.84
N LYS A 10 1.87 31.46 -38.19
CA LYS A 10 3.29 31.20 -37.81
C LYS A 10 3.90 31.99 -36.63
N TYR A 11 3.36 31.65 -35.47
CA TYR A 11 4.07 31.49 -34.20
C TYR A 11 5.52 30.98 -34.34
N ASN A 12 6.50 31.76 -33.89
CA ASN A 12 7.77 31.30 -33.30
C ASN A 12 8.48 32.46 -32.59
N PRO A 13 8.87 32.30 -31.31
CA PRO A 13 10.19 32.81 -30.91
C PRO A 13 11.00 31.78 -30.10
N SER A 14 12.25 31.63 -30.51
CA SER A 14 13.23 30.73 -29.90
C SER A 14 13.64 31.13 -28.47
N THR A 15 13.47 30.19 -27.55
CA THR A 15 14.53 29.74 -26.60
C THR A 15 15.40 30.83 -25.94
N TYR A 16 14.86 31.54 -24.95
CA TYR A 16 15.66 32.22 -23.91
C TYR A 16 15.10 31.97 -22.51
N PHE A 17 15.04 30.71 -22.09
CA PHE A 17 14.76 30.39 -20.68
C PHE A 17 16.00 30.69 -19.82
N LYS A 18 15.93 31.83 -19.13
CA LYS A 18 16.94 32.35 -18.21
C LYS A 18 17.17 31.34 -17.08
N PHE A 19 18.41 30.93 -16.85
CA PHE A 19 18.78 30.08 -15.70
C PHE A 19 18.57 30.83 -14.38
N ILE A 20 17.35 30.80 -13.87
CA ILE A 20 17.07 31.03 -12.46
C ILE A 20 17.60 29.80 -11.72
N ARG A 21 18.42 30.01 -10.67
CA ARG A 21 18.69 28.95 -9.69
C ARG A 21 17.36 28.60 -9.03
N LEU A 22 16.71 27.54 -9.48
CA LEU A 22 15.62 26.95 -8.74
C LEU A 22 16.20 26.45 -7.41
N VAL A 23 15.76 27.05 -6.30
CA VAL A 23 15.93 26.41 -4.99
C VAL A 23 15.22 25.07 -5.10
N ALA A 24 15.91 23.97 -4.79
CA ALA A 24 15.35 22.65 -4.91
C ALA A 24 14.20 22.50 -3.90
N THR A 25 12.97 22.72 -4.37
CA THR A 25 11.76 22.37 -3.65
C THR A 25 11.74 20.86 -3.53
N SER A 26 12.04 20.36 -2.33
CA SER A 26 12.05 18.95 -1.95
C SER A 26 10.64 18.38 -2.08
N SER A 27 10.29 18.04 -3.32
CA SER A 27 8.94 17.70 -3.75
C SER A 27 8.83 16.20 -3.91
N VAL A 28 7.77 15.64 -3.33
CA VAL A 28 7.45 14.23 -3.49
C VAL A 28 6.97 14.00 -4.91
N GLN A 29 7.59 13.03 -5.59
CA GLN A 29 7.28 12.68 -6.98
C GLN A 29 6.82 11.23 -7.06
N ILE A 30 5.93 10.94 -8.01
CA ILE A 30 5.41 9.60 -8.29
C ILE A 30 5.69 9.30 -9.77
N GLU A 31 6.32 8.16 -10.04
CA GLU A 31 6.48 7.58 -11.37
C GLU A 31 5.79 6.20 -11.39
N LEU A 32 5.09 5.88 -12.48
CA LEU A 32 4.58 4.53 -12.72
C LEU A 32 5.49 3.83 -13.73
N LYS A 33 6.19 2.78 -13.29
CA LYS A 33 7.11 2.01 -14.13
C LYS A 33 6.89 0.52 -13.94
N ASP A 34 6.75 -0.21 -15.03
CA ASP A 34 6.58 -1.67 -15.06
C ASP A 34 5.43 -2.19 -14.16
N GLY A 35 4.38 -1.37 -14.00
CA GLY A 35 3.22 -1.63 -13.13
C GLY A 35 3.40 -1.26 -11.65
N LEU A 36 4.58 -0.77 -11.26
CA LEU A 36 4.94 -0.41 -9.90
C LEU A 36 4.97 1.11 -9.71
N ALA A 37 4.49 1.59 -8.57
CA ALA A 37 4.58 3.00 -8.20
C ALA A 37 5.93 3.25 -7.52
N ASN A 38 6.81 4.00 -8.18
CA ASN A 38 8.05 4.54 -7.62
C ASN A 38 7.73 5.90 -6.99
N ILE A 39 7.90 6.06 -5.68
CA ILE A 39 7.60 7.31 -4.97
C ILE A 39 8.89 7.88 -4.38
N THR A 40 9.34 8.99 -4.92
CA THR A 40 10.53 9.72 -4.46
C THR A 40 10.14 10.61 -3.29
N VAL A 41 10.67 10.33 -2.09
CA VAL A 41 10.38 11.07 -0.85
C VAL A 41 11.68 11.60 -0.22
N PRO A 42 11.78 12.90 0.10
CA PRO A 42 12.91 13.46 0.85
C PRO A 42 12.90 12.97 2.31
N LEU A 43 14.00 12.36 2.76
CA LEU A 43 14.12 11.77 4.10
C LEU A 43 14.63 12.80 5.12
N PRO A 44 13.91 13.06 6.23
CA PRO A 44 14.21 14.16 7.15
C PRO A 44 15.56 14.02 7.89
N SER A 45 16.04 12.81 8.20
CA SER A 45 17.31 12.66 8.94
C SER A 45 18.57 12.80 8.10
N ARG A 46 18.47 12.75 6.76
CA ARG A 46 19.62 12.78 5.85
C ARG A 46 19.58 13.89 4.82
N GLY A 47 18.40 14.43 4.48
CA GLY A 47 18.24 15.42 3.42
C GLY A 47 18.38 14.86 2.00
N GLU A 48 18.49 13.54 1.84
CA GLU A 48 18.49 12.84 0.55
C GLU A 48 17.08 12.34 0.18
N SER A 49 16.81 12.19 -1.11
CA SER A 49 15.53 11.62 -1.59
C SER A 49 15.68 10.12 -1.82
N CYS A 50 14.87 9.32 -1.14
CA CYS A 50 14.79 7.87 -1.35
C CYS A 50 13.60 7.51 -2.24
N VAL A 51 13.70 6.42 -3.00
CA VAL A 51 12.66 5.95 -3.94
C VAL A 51 11.99 4.70 -3.40
N PHE A 52 10.72 4.81 -3.02
CA PHE A 52 9.92 3.74 -2.47
C PHE A 52 9.09 3.06 -3.57
N GLN A 53 9.35 1.78 -3.83
CA GLN A 53 8.65 1.02 -4.86
C GLN A 53 7.51 0.18 -4.28
N LEU A 54 6.30 0.36 -4.81
CA LEU A 54 5.06 -0.20 -4.26
C LEU A 54 4.20 -0.84 -5.36
N LYS A 55 3.27 -1.72 -4.96
CA LYS A 55 2.27 -2.38 -5.82
C LYS A 55 0.89 -1.77 -5.55
N PRO A 56 0.40 -0.79 -6.35
CA PRO A 56 -0.81 -0.01 -6.05
C PRO A 56 -2.01 -0.79 -5.50
N PHE A 57 -2.33 -1.94 -6.11
CA PHE A 57 -3.51 -2.75 -5.80
C PHE A 57 -3.29 -3.83 -4.72
N ASN A 58 -2.05 -4.00 -4.23
CA ASN A 58 -1.68 -5.02 -3.24
C ASN A 58 -1.06 -4.43 -1.97
N THR A 59 -1.04 -3.11 -1.83
CA THR A 59 -0.54 -2.39 -0.65
C THR A 59 -1.63 -1.48 -0.08
N THR A 60 -1.58 -1.23 1.22
CA THR A 60 -2.36 -0.21 1.90
C THR A 60 -1.54 1.05 2.15
N VAL A 61 -2.21 2.14 2.50
CA VAL A 61 -1.58 3.37 3.04
C VAL A 61 -0.78 3.08 4.30
N GLY A 62 -1.19 2.08 5.09
CA GLY A 62 -0.50 1.62 6.28
C GLY A 62 0.88 1.05 5.96
N ASP A 63 0.96 0.16 4.97
CA ASP A 63 2.21 -0.49 4.54
C ASP A 63 3.24 0.54 4.05
N PHE A 64 2.81 1.54 3.26
CA PHE A 64 3.69 2.62 2.83
C PHE A 64 4.24 3.42 4.01
N ILE A 65 3.40 3.74 4.99
CA ILE A 65 3.82 4.44 6.21
C ILE A 65 4.82 3.58 7.01
N ASP A 66 4.58 2.28 7.19
CA ASP A 66 5.51 1.40 7.90
C ASP A 66 6.86 1.25 7.16
N ILE A 67 6.85 1.25 5.82
CA ILE A 67 8.08 1.26 5.01
C ILE A 67 8.85 2.57 5.21
N LEU A 68 8.20 3.74 5.17
CA LEU A 68 8.83 5.03 5.44
C LEU A 68 9.48 5.07 6.83
N GLN A 69 8.73 4.69 7.88
CA GLN A 69 9.20 4.72 9.27
C GLN A 69 10.29 3.67 9.58
N LYS A 70 10.35 2.59 8.79
CA LYS A 70 11.40 1.57 8.88
C LYS A 70 12.70 2.02 8.21
N GLU A 71 12.62 2.77 7.11
CA GLU A 71 13.78 3.29 6.37
C GLU A 71 14.42 4.49 7.06
N ASP A 72 13.62 5.50 7.45
CA ASP A 72 14.11 6.65 8.24
C ASP A 72 13.47 6.71 9.63
N ARG A 73 14.31 6.46 10.64
CA ARG A 73 13.95 6.56 12.07
C ARG A 73 13.67 8.00 12.53
N GLY A 74 13.97 9.02 11.72
CA GLY A 74 13.53 10.39 11.95
C GLY A 74 12.05 10.63 11.64
N ILE A 75 11.33 9.66 11.08
CA ILE A 75 9.89 9.76 10.79
C ILE A 75 9.10 9.22 12.00
N ASP A 76 8.93 10.05 13.02
CA ASP A 76 8.05 9.75 14.17
C ASP A 76 6.59 9.57 13.73
N ARG A 77 6.14 10.38 12.75
CA ARG A 77 4.73 10.46 12.34
C ARG A 77 4.62 10.68 10.83
N ALA A 78 3.98 9.77 10.11
CA ALA A 78 3.56 10.00 8.72
C ALA A 78 2.05 9.80 8.54
N SER A 79 1.46 10.55 7.60
CA SER A 79 0.03 10.49 7.29
C SER A 79 -0.29 11.12 5.93
N ILE A 80 -1.26 10.55 5.22
CA ILE A 80 -1.80 11.11 3.98
C ILE A 80 -3.12 11.83 4.29
N TYR A 81 -3.30 12.99 3.68
CA TYR A 81 -4.54 13.78 3.69
C TYR A 81 -5.04 13.99 2.27
N LEU A 82 -6.35 13.92 2.06
CA LEU A 82 -6.99 14.17 0.76
C LEU A 82 -7.19 15.67 0.49
N SER A 83 -7.70 15.99 -0.70
CA SER A 83 -8.06 17.34 -1.18
C SER A 83 -9.04 18.09 -0.26
N ASP A 84 -9.92 17.37 0.44
CA ASP A 84 -10.88 17.89 1.42
C ASP A 84 -10.29 18.13 2.83
N GLY A 85 -9.02 17.76 3.05
CA GLY A 85 -8.36 17.82 4.35
C GLY A 85 -8.68 16.64 5.29
N SER A 86 -9.45 15.64 4.85
CA SER A 86 -9.65 14.40 5.61
C SER A 86 -8.36 13.59 5.66
N ARG A 87 -8.13 12.88 6.78
CA ARG A 87 -6.97 11.97 6.93
C ARG A 87 -7.34 10.59 6.39
N LEU A 88 -6.55 10.10 5.44
CA LEU A 88 -6.71 8.76 4.88
C LEU A 88 -6.32 7.68 5.90
N SER A 89 -7.09 6.59 5.97
CA SER A 89 -6.90 5.53 6.96
C SER A 89 -5.68 4.66 6.62
N ARG A 90 -5.04 4.04 7.62
CA ARG A 90 -3.96 3.07 7.37
C ARG A 90 -4.48 1.86 6.58
N ASN A 91 -5.72 1.44 6.81
CA ASN A 91 -6.34 0.31 6.11
C ASN A 91 -6.93 0.68 4.74
N SER A 92 -6.83 1.95 4.31
CA SER A 92 -7.25 2.35 2.96
C SER A 92 -6.34 1.71 1.90
N PRO A 93 -6.91 1.18 0.79
CA PRO A 93 -6.16 0.82 -0.40
C PRO A 93 -5.24 1.95 -0.87
N PHE A 94 -4.04 1.60 -1.33
CA PHE A 94 -3.03 2.59 -1.71
C PHE A 94 -3.34 3.27 -3.04
N ASP A 95 -4.07 2.59 -3.93
CA ASP A 95 -4.43 3.10 -5.26
C ASP A 95 -5.34 4.34 -5.26
N LEU A 96 -6.11 4.53 -4.18
CA LEU A 96 -6.95 5.72 -3.95
C LEU A 96 -6.17 7.04 -4.03
N ILE A 97 -4.89 7.06 -3.62
CA ILE A 97 -4.08 8.29 -3.63
C ILE A 97 -3.70 8.75 -5.05
N PHE A 98 -3.96 7.93 -6.07
CA PHE A 98 -3.69 8.29 -7.46
C PHE A 98 -4.92 8.79 -8.23
N GLU A 99 -6.08 8.91 -7.59
CA GLU A 99 -7.28 9.47 -8.22
C GLU A 99 -7.30 11.01 -8.13
N GLU A 100 -6.92 11.57 -6.99
CA GLU A 100 -6.89 13.01 -6.70
C GLU A 100 -5.54 13.48 -6.12
N PRO A 101 -5.21 14.79 -6.22
CA PRO A 101 -4.10 15.39 -5.48
C PRO A 101 -4.23 15.22 -3.97
N PHE A 102 -3.13 14.92 -3.30
CA PHE A 102 -3.10 14.64 -1.86
C PHE A 102 -1.92 15.33 -1.16
N THR A 103 -1.97 15.41 0.17
CA THR A 103 -0.86 15.90 1.00
C THR A 103 -0.24 14.76 1.78
N LEU A 104 1.03 14.46 1.54
CA LEU A 104 1.83 13.59 2.40
C LEU A 104 2.45 14.44 3.50
N ARG A 105 2.04 14.25 4.76
CA ARG A 105 2.64 14.90 5.93
C ARG A 105 3.62 13.94 6.61
N ILE A 106 4.85 14.41 6.81
CA ILE A 106 5.94 13.74 7.51
C ILE A 106 6.37 14.67 8.65
N ASN A 107 6.13 14.25 9.88
CA ASN A 107 6.21 15.06 11.10
C ASN A 107 5.44 16.39 10.92
N GLU A 108 6.17 17.51 10.88
CA GLU A 108 5.60 18.86 10.71
C GLU A 108 5.81 19.43 9.28
N ILE A 109 6.32 18.62 8.35
CA ILE A 109 6.49 19.00 6.93
C ILE A 109 5.36 18.39 6.10
N SER A 110 4.71 19.21 5.27
CA SER A 110 3.64 18.80 4.36
C SER A 110 4.09 18.91 2.91
N TYR A 111 4.00 17.80 2.17
CA TYR A 111 4.32 17.71 0.75
C TYR A 111 3.03 17.55 -0.06
N ASN A 112 2.71 18.54 -0.90
CA ASN A 112 1.59 18.44 -1.84
C ASN A 112 2.01 17.57 -3.03
N VAL A 113 1.31 16.47 -3.27
CA VAL A 113 1.64 15.46 -4.27
C VAL A 113 0.60 15.48 -5.38
N GLN A 114 1.06 15.43 -6.63
CA GLN A 114 0.23 15.41 -7.84
C GLN A 114 0.42 14.04 -8.52
N PRO A 115 -0.60 13.17 -8.56
CA PRO A 115 -0.52 11.90 -9.29
C PRO A 115 -0.29 12.09 -10.79
N PRO A 116 0.50 11.23 -11.46
CA PRO A 116 0.62 11.25 -12.91
C PRO A 116 -0.72 10.98 -13.59
N THR A 117 -1.02 11.72 -14.67
CA THR A 117 -2.30 11.65 -15.40
C THR A 117 -2.64 10.24 -15.93
N LEU A 118 -1.64 9.38 -16.14
CA LEU A 118 -1.79 7.97 -16.47
C LEU A 118 -2.61 7.17 -15.45
N PHE A 119 -2.63 7.59 -14.19
CA PHE A 119 -3.46 6.98 -13.16
C PHE A 119 -4.92 7.39 -13.33
N THR A 120 -5.22 8.69 -13.38
CA THR A 120 -6.60 9.21 -13.46
C THR A 120 -7.34 8.77 -14.73
N ALA A 121 -6.63 8.66 -15.87
CA ALA A 121 -7.25 8.37 -17.16
C ALA A 121 -7.81 6.93 -17.33
N ASN A 122 -7.34 5.96 -16.55
CA ASN A 122 -7.46 4.53 -16.88
C ASN A 122 -8.40 3.72 -15.96
N LYS A 123 -9.29 4.35 -15.19
CA LYS A 123 -10.11 3.67 -14.16
C LYS A 123 -10.83 2.41 -14.68
N SER A 124 -11.64 2.54 -15.73
CA SER A 124 -12.36 1.39 -16.33
C SER A 124 -11.43 0.29 -16.89
N ALA A 125 -10.19 0.61 -17.26
CA ALA A 125 -9.22 -0.39 -17.73
C ALA A 125 -8.56 -1.13 -16.55
N ARG A 126 -8.40 -0.48 -15.39
CA ARG A 126 -7.93 -1.14 -14.15
C ARG A 126 -8.92 -2.20 -13.69
N ASP A 127 -10.22 -1.89 -13.70
CA ASP A 127 -11.26 -2.79 -13.22
C ASP A 127 -11.24 -4.11 -14.00
N MET A 128 -11.19 -4.03 -15.34
CA MET A 128 -11.04 -5.21 -16.22
C MET A 128 -9.73 -5.98 -16.00
N LEU A 129 -8.61 -5.28 -15.78
CA LEU A 129 -7.32 -5.92 -15.48
C LEU A 129 -7.29 -6.57 -14.10
N SER A 130 -8.02 -6.02 -13.13
CA SER A 130 -8.23 -6.62 -11.81
C SER A 130 -8.97 -7.95 -11.94
N ASP A 131 -10.08 -7.99 -12.67
CA ASP A 131 -10.85 -9.24 -12.90
C ASP A 131 -10.02 -10.32 -13.61
N VAL A 132 -9.20 -9.95 -14.59
CA VAL A 132 -8.26 -10.88 -15.24
C VAL A 132 -7.18 -11.34 -14.25
N SER A 133 -6.59 -10.43 -13.47
CA SER A 133 -5.59 -10.77 -12.43
C SER A 133 -6.15 -11.70 -11.36
N ASN A 134 -7.38 -11.46 -10.89
CA ASN A 134 -8.11 -12.29 -9.95
C ASN A 134 -8.40 -13.68 -10.55
N SER A 135 -8.78 -13.74 -11.83
CA SER A 135 -9.00 -15.00 -12.55
C SER A 135 -7.71 -15.82 -12.71
N VAL A 136 -6.59 -15.18 -13.07
CA VAL A 136 -5.27 -15.82 -13.16
C VAL A 136 -4.77 -16.25 -11.78
N THR A 137 -4.96 -15.43 -10.74
CA THR A 137 -4.59 -15.76 -9.35
C THR A 137 -5.40 -16.96 -8.85
N LYS A 138 -6.70 -17.02 -9.18
CA LYS A 138 -7.54 -18.18 -8.88
C LYS A 138 -7.05 -19.43 -9.61
N LEU A 139 -6.80 -19.36 -10.92
CA LEU A 139 -6.26 -20.50 -11.68
C LEU A 139 -4.90 -20.97 -11.15
N TYR A 140 -4.01 -20.04 -10.77
CA TYR A 140 -2.76 -20.36 -10.11
C TYR A 140 -2.99 -21.09 -8.78
N HIS A 141 -3.96 -20.64 -7.97
CA HIS A 141 -4.37 -21.36 -6.77
C HIS A 141 -4.93 -22.75 -7.11
N ASP A 142 -5.93 -22.86 -7.97
CA ASP A 142 -6.58 -24.13 -8.33
C ASP A 142 -5.58 -25.19 -8.85
N LEU A 143 -4.52 -24.76 -9.56
CA LEU A 143 -3.44 -25.63 -10.04
C LEU A 143 -2.46 -26.08 -8.92
N HIS A 144 -2.12 -25.21 -7.97
CA HIS A 144 -1.12 -25.49 -6.92
C HIS A 144 -1.74 -25.88 -5.57
N LEU A 145 -3.06 -25.78 -5.41
CA LEU A 145 -3.78 -25.99 -4.16
C LEU A 145 -3.55 -27.38 -3.57
N ASN A 146 -3.47 -28.42 -4.40
CA ASN A 146 -3.29 -29.79 -3.92
C ASN A 146 -2.05 -29.96 -3.03
N GLN A 147 -0.89 -29.43 -3.45
CA GLN A 147 0.35 -29.54 -2.67
C GLN A 147 0.30 -28.69 -1.39
N TYR A 148 -0.34 -27.51 -1.46
CA TYR A 148 -0.53 -26.63 -0.31
C TYR A 148 -1.51 -27.20 0.73
N ILE A 149 -2.62 -27.80 0.28
CA ILE A 149 -3.61 -28.47 1.12
C ILE A 149 -2.95 -29.63 1.86
N MET A 150 -2.30 -30.56 1.15
CA MET A 150 -1.61 -31.71 1.76
C MET A 150 -0.56 -31.28 2.81
N TYR A 151 0.19 -30.20 2.53
CA TYR A 151 1.13 -29.63 3.50
C TYR A 151 0.42 -29.05 4.74
N ARG A 152 -0.64 -28.26 4.55
CA ARG A 152 -1.39 -27.65 5.67
C ARG A 152 -2.19 -28.66 6.49
N GLU A 153 -2.73 -29.69 5.85
CA GLU A 153 -3.43 -30.80 6.50
C GLU A 153 -2.48 -31.54 7.45
N HIS A 154 -1.33 -32.00 6.94
CA HIS A 154 -0.30 -32.66 7.75
C HIS A 154 0.26 -31.77 8.89
N GLU A 155 0.40 -30.46 8.69
CA GLU A 155 0.77 -29.53 9.77
C GLU A 155 -0.34 -29.36 10.81
N LEU A 156 -1.62 -29.38 10.41
CA LEU A 156 -2.75 -29.34 11.34
C LEU A 156 -2.92 -30.67 12.10
N GLU A 157 -2.66 -31.82 11.47
CA GLU A 157 -2.63 -33.13 12.12
C GLU A 157 -1.58 -33.18 13.24
N LYS A 158 -0.36 -32.69 12.99
CA LYS A 158 0.68 -32.57 14.03
C LYS A 158 0.24 -31.69 15.19
N GLN A 159 -0.39 -30.55 14.91
CA GLN A 159 -0.89 -29.63 15.93
C GLN A 159 -2.02 -30.27 16.75
N LEU A 160 -2.93 -31.01 16.11
CA LEU A 160 -4.00 -31.77 16.76
C LEU A 160 -3.44 -32.92 17.63
N ALA A 161 -2.44 -33.65 17.16
CA ALA A 161 -1.77 -34.71 17.93
C ALA A 161 -1.10 -34.12 19.19
N PHE A 162 -0.28 -33.08 19.03
CA PHE A 162 0.38 -32.39 20.15
C PHE A 162 -0.61 -31.83 21.18
N LEU A 163 -1.72 -31.22 20.73
CA LEU A 163 -2.77 -30.73 21.61
C LEU A 163 -3.52 -31.88 22.32
N ARG A 164 -3.79 -32.99 21.63
CA ARG A 164 -4.43 -34.17 22.21
C ARG A 164 -3.58 -34.80 23.32
N ASP A 165 -2.29 -34.99 23.05
CA ASP A 165 -1.33 -35.53 24.02
C ASP A 165 -1.19 -34.60 25.24
N SER A 166 -1.18 -33.28 25.01
CA SER A 166 -1.16 -32.26 26.08
C SER A 166 -2.44 -32.23 26.93
N VAL A 167 -3.60 -32.57 26.34
CA VAL A 167 -4.92 -32.55 27.00
C VAL A 167 -5.24 -33.86 27.71
N GLN A 168 -4.65 -34.99 27.30
CA GLN A 168 -4.85 -36.29 27.96
C GLN A 168 -4.61 -36.26 29.50
N PRO A 169 -3.46 -35.79 30.04
CA PRO A 169 -3.23 -35.78 31.49
C PRO A 169 -4.20 -34.85 32.25
N LEU A 170 -4.66 -33.77 31.61
CA LEU A 170 -5.69 -32.89 32.19
C LEU A 170 -7.04 -33.61 32.31
N ASN A 171 -7.43 -34.39 31.29
CA ASN A 171 -8.63 -35.24 31.34
C ASN A 171 -8.52 -36.34 32.39
N GLU A 172 -7.36 -36.98 32.54
CA GLU A 172 -7.14 -38.00 33.57
C GLU A 172 -7.28 -37.42 34.99
N ILE A 173 -6.70 -36.24 35.25
CA ILE A 173 -6.85 -35.52 36.52
C ILE A 173 -8.32 -35.12 36.73
N HIS A 174 -9.00 -34.60 35.70
CA HIS A 174 -10.42 -34.25 35.78
C HIS A 174 -11.30 -35.45 36.11
N HIS A 175 -11.10 -36.60 35.46
CA HIS A 175 -11.82 -37.84 35.79
C HIS A 175 -11.54 -38.33 37.22
N GLN A 176 -10.30 -38.22 37.71
CA GLN A 176 -9.99 -38.55 39.11
C GLN A 176 -10.70 -37.61 40.10
N LEU A 177 -10.78 -36.30 39.81
CA LEU A 177 -11.47 -35.32 40.64
C LEU A 177 -12.98 -35.53 40.63
N ALA A 178 -13.60 -35.74 39.46
CA ALA A 178 -15.01 -36.06 39.33
C ALA A 178 -15.39 -37.33 40.10
N ASN A 179 -14.58 -38.41 39.97
CA ASN A 179 -14.78 -39.64 40.73
C ASN A 179 -14.63 -39.43 42.25
N LYS A 180 -13.70 -38.58 42.71
CA LYS A 180 -13.57 -38.20 44.13
C LYS A 180 -14.76 -37.36 44.63
N ALA A 181 -15.34 -36.51 43.78
CA ALA A 181 -16.54 -35.73 44.12
C ALA A 181 -17.79 -36.62 44.21
N ILE A 182 -18.02 -37.52 43.25
CA ILE A 182 -19.14 -38.47 43.27
C ILE A 182 -19.07 -39.38 44.52
N ARG A 183 -17.88 -39.81 44.93
CA ARG A 183 -17.64 -40.58 46.17
C ARG A 183 -17.82 -39.79 47.48
N ARG A 184 -18.08 -38.48 47.41
CA ARG A 184 -18.42 -37.61 48.56
C ARG A 184 -19.89 -37.16 48.56
N LEU A 185 -20.64 -37.56 47.52
CA LEU A 185 -22.07 -37.31 47.34
C LEU A 185 -22.91 -38.60 47.52
N LYS A 186 -22.27 -39.66 48.01
CA LYS A 186 -22.83 -40.92 48.47
C LYS A 186 -22.35 -41.18 49.89
#